data_AF-A0A1G3GGZ0-F1
#
_entry.id   AF-A0A1G3GGZ0-F1
#
_cell.length_a   1.000
_cell.length_b   1.000
_cell.length_c   1.000
_cell.angle_alpha   90.00
_cell.angle_beta   90.00
_cell.angle_gamma   90.00
#
_symmetry.space_group_name_H-M   'P 1'
#
loop_
_entity.id
_entity.type
_entity.pdbx_description
1 polymer ?
#
loop_
_entity_poly.entity_id
_entity_poly.type
_entity_poly.pdbx_seq_one_letter_code
_entity_poly.pdbx_strand_id
1 'polypeptide(L)'
;MQIPDDITPILREIDQSLKEKAIPPHSRPIMAVIEFGKRFRISLPIAKLPPGAPAELVATRVYTDRIHRWYEEVYGDLIKTDFSEEAKVAVLADGDIWEMRIPLSYGMTVIGVKRELPKETGNTIGTKVLDLNACASLTGITEARLQHFSDDDLNEVYGLFVVGLDVRKAFDRFRKADPMFAAAEDDWAAAVANMTSQSPNWGHARWASLQMTEKFMKGLITLVGDVPVKRVHDLTALHDALAFSAAGMNLKHLLADIQCGAGVRYNDPKMPSTRQQAYAAHQASLLVVRVLGDVQYSQNR
;
A
#
# COMPACT_ATOMS: atom_id res chain seq x y z
N MET A 1 -37.70 -17.82 10.40
CA MET A 1 -38.13 -16.89 9.33
C MET A 1 -37.76 -17.54 8.02
N GLN A 2 -38.70 -17.70 7.08
CA GLN A 2 -38.39 -18.28 5.78
C GLN A 2 -37.61 -17.25 4.94
N ILE A 3 -36.55 -17.70 4.27
CA ILE A 3 -35.76 -16.85 3.37
C ILE A 3 -36.57 -16.67 2.08
N PRO A 4 -36.87 -15.43 1.64
CA PRO A 4 -37.59 -15.22 0.39
C PRO A 4 -36.78 -15.68 -0.82
N ASP A 5 -37.47 -16.07 -1.89
CA ASP A 5 -36.82 -16.44 -3.15
C ASP A 5 -36.06 -15.26 -3.76
N ASP A 6 -36.62 -14.05 -3.72
CA ASP A 6 -35.90 -12.82 -4.04
C ASP A 6 -35.33 -12.16 -2.77
N ILE A 7 -34.02 -12.22 -2.62
CA ILE A 7 -33.30 -11.62 -1.49
C ILE A 7 -32.91 -10.15 -1.75
N THR A 8 -33.13 -9.62 -2.96
CA THR A 8 -32.67 -8.28 -3.38
C THR A 8 -33.13 -7.15 -2.46
N PRO A 9 -34.41 -7.10 -2.00
CA PRO A 9 -34.85 -6.04 -1.08
C PRO A 9 -34.09 -6.08 0.25
N ILE A 10 -33.77 -7.28 0.75
CA ILE A 10 -33.00 -7.49 1.98
C ILE A 10 -31.56 -7.02 1.78
N LEU A 11 -30.95 -7.31 0.62
CA LEU A 11 -29.59 -6.85 0.32
C LEU A 11 -29.51 -5.33 0.24
N ARG A 12 -30.51 -4.67 -0.35
CA ARG A 12 -30.59 -3.19 -0.39
C ARG A 12 -30.69 -2.58 1.01
N GLU A 13 -31.49 -3.18 1.89
CA GLU A 13 -31.62 -2.73 3.29
C GLU A 13 -30.30 -2.89 4.06
N ILE A 14 -29.65 -4.05 3.95
CA ILE A 14 -28.35 -4.31 4.56
C ILE A 14 -27.30 -3.33 4.02
N ASP A 15 -27.24 -3.15 2.69
CA ASP A 15 -26.29 -2.25 2.04
C ASP A 15 -26.48 -0.79 2.48
N GLN A 16 -27.74 -0.34 2.62
CA GLN A 16 -28.05 0.98 3.14
C GLN A 16 -27.54 1.16 4.58
N SER A 17 -27.75 0.17 5.45
CA SER A 17 -27.20 0.20 6.82
C SER A 17 -25.66 0.23 6.82
N LEU A 18 -25.01 -0.51 5.92
CA LEU A 18 -23.55 -0.50 5.78
C LEU A 18 -23.02 0.85 5.28
N LYS A 19 -23.75 1.53 4.39
CA LYS A 19 -23.43 2.92 3.97
C LYS A 19 -23.53 3.90 5.13
N GLU A 20 -24.60 3.81 5.93
CA GLU A 20 -24.80 4.66 7.11
C GLU A 20 -23.68 4.48 8.16
N LYS A 21 -23.11 3.28 8.25
CA LYS A 21 -21.95 2.96 9.09
C LYS A 21 -20.60 3.32 8.44
N ALA A 22 -20.61 4.01 7.30
CA ALA A 22 -19.43 4.37 6.52
C ALA A 22 -18.52 3.19 6.15
N ILE A 23 -19.08 1.97 6.00
CA ILE A 23 -18.31 0.81 5.57
C ILE A 23 -17.92 0.98 4.09
N PRO A 24 -16.64 0.83 3.72
CA PRO A 24 -16.20 1.04 2.34
C PRO A 24 -16.70 -0.08 1.42
N PRO A 25 -16.95 0.20 0.12
CA PRO A 25 -17.55 -0.76 -0.82
C PRO A 25 -16.90 -2.16 -0.82
N HIS A 26 -15.57 -2.25 -0.85
CA HIS A 26 -14.84 -3.53 -0.87
C HIS A 26 -15.08 -4.43 0.35
N SER A 27 -15.41 -3.87 1.52
CA SER A 27 -15.74 -4.67 2.71
C SER A 27 -17.22 -5.09 2.77
N ARG A 28 -18.10 -4.44 2.00
CA ARG A 28 -19.56 -4.65 2.11
C ARG A 28 -20.03 -6.06 1.78
N PRO A 29 -19.49 -6.79 0.78
CA PRO A 29 -19.96 -8.14 0.47
C PRO A 29 -19.82 -9.10 1.67
N ILE A 30 -18.65 -9.11 2.34
CA ILE A 30 -18.40 -9.94 3.52
C ILE A 30 -19.30 -9.51 4.68
N MET A 31 -19.42 -8.20 4.92
CA MET A 31 -20.27 -7.68 5.98
C MET A 31 -21.76 -8.01 5.73
N ALA A 32 -22.20 -8.01 4.48
CA ALA A 32 -23.56 -8.37 4.11
C ALA A 32 -23.83 -9.87 4.33
N VAL A 33 -22.87 -10.75 4.05
CA VAL A 33 -22.96 -12.18 4.41
C VAL A 33 -23.16 -12.35 5.92
N ILE A 34 -22.39 -11.62 6.74
CA ILE A 34 -22.51 -11.67 8.20
C ILE A 34 -23.89 -11.18 8.67
N GLU A 35 -24.36 -10.03 8.19
CA GLU A 35 -25.66 -9.46 8.59
C GLU A 35 -26.84 -10.32 8.10
N PHE A 36 -26.75 -10.89 6.90
CA PHE A 36 -27.75 -11.81 6.38
C PHE A 36 -27.82 -13.09 7.23
N GLY A 37 -26.68 -13.67 7.58
CA GLY A 37 -26.59 -14.85 8.45
C GLY A 37 -27.21 -14.60 9.83
N LYS A 38 -26.93 -13.44 10.44
CA LYS A 38 -27.55 -13.02 11.71
C LYS A 38 -29.08 -12.91 11.59
N ARG A 39 -29.57 -12.26 10.52
CA ARG A 39 -31.01 -12.02 10.30
C ARG A 39 -31.81 -13.33 10.19
N PHE A 40 -31.27 -14.32 9.47
CA PHE A 40 -31.94 -15.60 9.23
C PHE A 40 -31.50 -16.73 10.18
N ARG A 41 -30.53 -16.46 11.06
CA ARG A 41 -29.94 -17.42 12.00
C ARG A 41 -29.38 -18.65 11.28
N ILE A 42 -28.63 -18.41 10.21
CA ILE A 42 -27.96 -19.46 9.42
C ILE A 42 -26.46 -19.19 9.37
N SER A 43 -25.68 -20.27 9.30
CA SER A 43 -24.24 -20.20 9.06
C SER A 43 -23.98 -20.04 7.57
N LEU A 44 -23.14 -19.07 7.18
CA LEU A 44 -22.80 -18.82 5.78
C LEU A 44 -21.27 -18.86 5.62
N PRO A 45 -20.76 -19.48 4.54
CA PRO A 45 -19.36 -19.35 4.21
C PRO A 45 -19.02 -17.91 3.80
N ILE A 46 -17.93 -17.36 4.32
CA ILE A 46 -17.39 -16.05 3.89
C ILE A 46 -16.28 -16.19 2.83
N ALA A 47 -15.83 -17.42 2.58
CA ALA A 47 -14.78 -17.77 1.63
C ALA A 47 -15.07 -19.12 0.98
N LYS A 48 -14.22 -19.52 0.03
CA LYS A 48 -14.31 -20.82 -0.62
C LYS A 48 -14.20 -21.94 0.41
N LEU A 49 -15.19 -22.84 0.42
CA LEU A 49 -15.23 -23.97 1.33
C LEU A 49 -14.12 -24.98 0.99
N PRO A 50 -13.38 -25.49 2.00
CA PRO A 50 -12.42 -26.57 1.77
C PRO A 50 -13.13 -27.90 1.48
N PRO A 51 -12.42 -28.89 0.88
CA PRO A 51 -12.93 -30.26 0.79
C PRO A 51 -13.33 -30.79 2.17
N GLY A 52 -14.52 -31.40 2.27
CA GLY A 52 -15.04 -31.95 3.54
C GLY A 52 -15.71 -30.92 4.46
N ALA A 53 -16.03 -29.72 3.97
CA ALA A 53 -16.78 -28.73 4.75
C ALA A 53 -18.14 -29.28 5.27
N PRO A 54 -18.61 -28.83 6.45
CA PRO A 54 -19.90 -29.23 7.02
C PRO A 54 -21.05 -29.10 6.01
N ALA A 55 -21.91 -30.11 5.95
CA ALA A 55 -23.03 -30.15 5.00
C ALA A 55 -23.96 -28.93 5.11
N GLU A 56 -24.15 -28.40 6.32
CA GLU A 56 -24.91 -27.17 6.57
C GLU A 56 -24.34 -25.97 5.80
N LEU A 57 -23.02 -25.77 5.83
CA LEU A 57 -22.35 -24.66 5.12
C LEU A 57 -22.37 -24.86 3.60
N VAL A 58 -22.30 -26.11 3.14
CA VAL A 58 -22.45 -26.44 1.73
C VAL A 58 -23.85 -26.07 1.24
N ALA A 59 -24.88 -26.37 2.04
CA ALA A 59 -26.28 -26.08 1.69
C ALA A 59 -26.60 -24.58 1.65
N THR A 60 -25.97 -23.77 2.52
CA THR A 60 -26.23 -22.32 2.59
C THR A 60 -25.36 -21.49 1.64
N ARG A 61 -24.35 -22.09 1.01
CA ARG A 61 -23.44 -21.44 0.04
C ARG A 61 -24.18 -20.67 -1.06
N VAL A 62 -25.32 -21.17 -1.51
CA VAL A 62 -26.13 -20.52 -2.55
C VAL A 62 -26.48 -19.06 -2.19
N TYR A 63 -26.72 -18.76 -0.91
CA TYR A 63 -27.02 -17.40 -0.47
C TYR A 63 -25.77 -16.52 -0.47
N THR A 64 -24.62 -17.07 -0.10
CA THR A 64 -23.32 -16.38 -0.21
C THR A 64 -23.05 -15.99 -1.65
N ASP A 65 -23.16 -16.95 -2.59
CA ASP A 65 -22.91 -16.70 -4.01
C ASP A 65 -23.88 -15.65 -4.59
N ARG A 66 -25.15 -15.64 -4.15
CA ARG A 66 -26.13 -14.62 -4.55
C ARG A 66 -25.83 -13.23 -3.98
N ILE A 67 -25.38 -13.15 -2.73
CA ILE A 67 -24.95 -11.88 -2.10
C ILE A 67 -23.76 -11.31 -2.87
N HIS A 68 -22.73 -12.11 -3.10
CA HIS A 68 -21.54 -11.68 -3.84
C HIS A 68 -21.89 -11.21 -5.25
N ARG A 69 -22.69 -11.98 -5.98
CA ARG A 69 -23.13 -11.60 -7.34
C ARG A 69 -23.88 -10.27 -7.35
N TRP A 70 -24.80 -10.04 -6.42
CA TRP A 70 -25.52 -8.77 -6.34
C TRP A 70 -24.56 -7.60 -6.10
N TYR A 71 -23.57 -7.76 -5.21
CA TYR A 71 -22.55 -6.73 -4.99
C TYR A 71 -21.64 -6.52 -6.21
N GLU A 72 -21.25 -7.57 -6.91
CA GLU A 72 -20.52 -7.50 -8.19
C GLU A 72 -21.32 -6.73 -9.24
N GLU A 73 -22.61 -6.99 -9.37
CA GLU A 73 -23.49 -6.30 -10.33
C GLU A 73 -23.70 -4.82 -9.97
N VAL A 74 -23.83 -4.50 -8.68
CA VAL A 74 -24.11 -3.12 -8.22
C VAL A 74 -22.86 -2.24 -8.18
N TYR A 75 -21.72 -2.79 -7.76
CA TYR A 75 -20.51 -2.03 -7.50
C TYR A 75 -19.39 -2.28 -8.51
N GLY A 76 -19.45 -3.38 -9.27
CA GLY A 76 -18.44 -3.76 -10.25
C GLY A 76 -17.05 -3.77 -9.62
N ASP A 77 -16.16 -2.95 -10.17
CA ASP A 77 -14.77 -2.89 -9.73
C ASP A 77 -14.56 -2.23 -8.36
N LEU A 78 -15.55 -1.51 -7.81
CA LEU A 78 -15.43 -0.86 -6.49
C LEU A 78 -15.34 -1.85 -5.33
N ILE A 79 -15.75 -3.11 -5.52
CA ILE A 79 -15.61 -4.15 -4.50
C ILE A 79 -14.28 -4.89 -4.57
N LYS A 80 -13.47 -4.66 -5.63
CA LYS A 80 -12.13 -5.25 -5.72
C LYS A 80 -11.28 -4.70 -4.58
N THR A 81 -10.71 -5.60 -3.78
CA THR A 81 -9.86 -5.22 -2.65
C THR A 81 -8.42 -5.12 -3.13
N ASP A 82 -7.80 -3.96 -2.90
CA ASP A 82 -6.35 -3.79 -3.05
C ASP A 82 -5.67 -4.17 -1.73
N PHE A 83 -5.16 -5.40 -1.65
CA PHE A 83 -4.45 -5.90 -0.48
C PHE A 83 -3.03 -5.33 -0.33
N SER A 84 -2.61 -4.43 -1.22
CA SER A 84 -1.39 -3.64 -0.97
C SER A 84 -1.60 -2.61 0.13
N GLU A 85 -2.84 -2.23 0.48
CA GLU A 85 -3.16 -1.21 1.51
C GLU A 85 -2.38 0.09 1.27
N GLU A 86 -2.41 0.59 0.03
CA GLU A 86 -1.70 1.81 -0.41
C GLU A 86 -0.16 1.71 -0.47
N ALA A 87 0.44 0.63 0.03
CA ALA A 87 1.88 0.37 -0.08
C ALA A 87 2.27 0.14 -1.55
N LYS A 88 2.71 1.20 -2.22
CA LYS A 88 3.03 1.22 -3.65
C LYS A 88 4.38 1.89 -3.87
N VAL A 89 5.08 1.53 -4.92
CA VAL A 89 6.37 2.12 -5.28
C VAL A 89 6.34 2.49 -6.76
N ALA A 90 6.83 3.67 -7.12
CA ALA A 90 7.06 4.02 -8.51
C ALA A 90 8.39 3.40 -8.97
N VAL A 91 8.41 2.75 -10.13
CA VAL A 91 9.59 2.08 -10.69
C VAL A 91 9.83 2.60 -12.12
N LEU A 92 11.01 3.13 -12.39
CA LEU A 92 11.42 3.54 -13.73
C LEU A 92 12.04 2.34 -14.46
N ALA A 93 11.36 1.81 -15.47
CA ALA A 93 11.82 0.67 -16.25
C ALA A 93 11.36 0.76 -17.71
N ASP A 94 12.22 0.41 -18.65
CA ASP A 94 11.99 0.50 -20.11
C ASP A 94 11.52 1.91 -20.53
N GLY A 95 12.08 2.94 -19.89
CA GLY A 95 11.77 4.33 -20.18
C GLY A 95 10.42 4.85 -19.65
N ASP A 96 9.62 4.03 -18.95
CA ASP A 96 8.32 4.35 -18.36
C ASP A 96 8.33 4.26 -16.82
N ILE A 97 7.45 5.00 -16.13
CA ILE A 97 7.26 4.85 -14.67
C ILE A 97 6.05 3.98 -14.41
N TRP A 98 6.26 2.87 -13.71
CA TRP A 98 5.26 1.89 -13.36
C TRP A 98 4.84 2.04 -11.89
N GLU A 99 3.54 1.89 -11.61
CA GLU A 99 3.06 1.69 -10.24
C GLU A 99 3.26 0.22 -9.85
N MET A 100 4.17 -0.05 -8.91
CA MET A 100 4.38 -1.37 -8.34
C MET A 100 3.65 -1.50 -7.00
N ARG A 101 2.79 -2.51 -6.88
CA ARG A 101 2.08 -2.80 -5.63
C ARG A 101 2.93 -3.66 -4.71
N ILE A 102 3.06 -3.27 -3.45
CA ILE A 102 3.79 -4.07 -2.45
C ILE A 102 2.78 -4.95 -1.73
N PRO A 103 2.82 -6.28 -1.87
CA PRO A 103 1.82 -7.15 -1.28
C PRO A 103 1.99 -7.28 0.24
N LEU A 104 0.90 -7.61 0.92
CA LEU A 104 0.97 -8.20 2.26
C LEU A 104 1.53 -9.62 2.12
N SER A 105 2.62 -9.92 2.81
CA SER A 105 3.17 -11.27 2.88
C SER A 105 3.46 -11.66 4.31
N TYR A 106 3.00 -12.86 4.69
CA TYR A 106 3.25 -13.47 5.99
C TYR A 106 3.94 -14.82 5.77
N GLY A 107 5.00 -15.10 6.54
CA GLY A 107 5.77 -16.34 6.43
C GLY A 107 6.98 -16.22 5.51
N MET A 108 7.45 -17.36 5.00
CA MET A 108 8.66 -17.43 4.17
C MET A 108 8.34 -17.19 2.70
N THR A 109 8.97 -16.15 2.14
CA THR A 109 8.85 -15.81 0.72
C THR A 109 10.24 -15.86 0.06
N VAL A 110 10.28 -16.29 -1.20
CA VAL A 110 11.43 -16.13 -2.07
C VAL A 110 11.04 -15.11 -3.11
N ILE A 111 11.81 -14.04 -3.22
CA ILE A 111 11.53 -12.93 -4.14
C ILE A 111 12.48 -13.07 -5.33
N GLY A 112 11.96 -12.95 -6.54
CA GLY A 112 12.74 -12.88 -7.76
C GLY A 112 12.09 -11.99 -8.80
N VAL A 113 12.76 -11.83 -9.93
CA VAL A 113 12.24 -11.17 -11.13
C VAL A 113 12.23 -12.18 -12.27
N LYS A 114 11.07 -12.35 -12.89
CA LYS A 114 10.86 -13.27 -14.02
C LYS A 114 10.06 -12.57 -15.09
N ARG A 115 10.41 -12.80 -16.36
CA ARG A 115 9.71 -12.21 -17.51
C ARG A 115 8.39 -12.93 -17.80
N GLU A 116 8.30 -14.20 -17.43
CA GLU A 116 7.06 -14.97 -17.45
C GLU A 116 6.19 -14.58 -16.26
N LEU A 117 4.96 -14.18 -16.54
CA LEU A 117 3.99 -13.83 -15.51
C LEU A 117 3.31 -15.11 -15.00
N PRO A 118 3.00 -15.20 -13.70
CA PRO A 118 2.28 -16.35 -13.18
C PRO A 118 0.88 -16.42 -13.82
N LYS A 119 0.47 -17.65 -14.21
CA LYS A 119 -0.85 -17.91 -14.82
C LYS A 119 -2.02 -17.58 -13.89
N GLU A 120 -1.77 -17.66 -12.58
CA GLU A 120 -2.72 -17.22 -11.56
C GLU A 120 -2.09 -16.07 -10.77
N THR A 121 -2.72 -14.91 -10.85
CA THR A 121 -2.39 -13.73 -10.04
C THR A 121 -3.48 -13.60 -8.97
N GLY A 122 -3.13 -13.85 -7.71
CA GLY A 122 -4.10 -13.81 -6.63
C GLY A 122 -3.48 -14.03 -5.25
N ASN A 123 -4.23 -13.65 -4.23
CA ASN A 123 -3.85 -13.90 -2.84
C ASN A 123 -3.69 -15.40 -2.63
N THR A 124 -2.51 -15.81 -2.18
CA THR A 124 -2.21 -17.20 -1.92
C THR A 124 -2.17 -17.42 -0.41
N ILE A 125 -2.95 -18.37 0.09
CA ILE A 125 -2.86 -18.86 1.47
C ILE A 125 -2.31 -20.29 1.40
N GLY A 126 -1.19 -20.55 2.04
CA GLY A 126 -0.57 -21.86 2.04
C GLY A 126 0.57 -21.99 3.05
N THR A 127 1.02 -23.22 3.26
CA THR A 127 2.13 -23.56 4.17
C THR A 127 3.48 -23.68 3.47
N LYS A 128 3.51 -23.49 2.14
CA LYS A 128 4.72 -23.59 1.31
C LYS A 128 5.40 -22.23 1.20
N VAL A 129 6.71 -22.25 0.95
CA VAL A 129 7.46 -21.05 0.56
C VAL A 129 6.80 -20.44 -0.67
N LEU A 130 6.45 -19.16 -0.58
CA LEU A 130 5.81 -18.43 -1.67
C LEU A 130 6.89 -17.82 -2.58
N ASP A 131 6.88 -18.22 -3.84
CA ASP A 131 7.75 -17.64 -4.88
C ASP A 131 7.06 -16.41 -5.47
N LEU A 132 7.56 -15.23 -5.12
CA LEU A 132 7.04 -13.93 -5.53
C LEU A 132 7.86 -13.39 -6.69
N ASN A 133 7.21 -13.26 -7.85
CA ASN A 133 7.75 -12.50 -8.97
C ASN A 133 7.43 -11.00 -8.79
N ALA A 134 8.44 -10.19 -8.48
CA ALA A 134 8.28 -8.74 -8.31
C ALA A 134 7.72 -8.06 -9.57
N CYS A 135 8.06 -8.55 -10.77
CA CYS A 135 7.52 -8.01 -12.03
C CYS A 135 6.00 -8.14 -12.10
N ALA A 136 5.40 -9.20 -11.54
CA ALA A 136 3.95 -9.39 -11.51
C ALA A 136 3.21 -8.36 -10.65
N SER A 137 3.95 -7.56 -9.87
CA SER A 137 3.40 -6.49 -9.03
C SER A 137 3.33 -5.14 -9.74
N LEU A 138 3.90 -5.02 -10.94
CA LEU A 138 3.78 -3.83 -11.78
C LEU A 138 2.36 -3.74 -12.36
N THR A 139 1.68 -2.63 -12.12
CA THR A 139 0.28 -2.44 -12.51
C THR A 139 0.15 -2.42 -14.03
N GLY A 140 -0.65 -3.33 -14.58
CA GLY A 140 -0.94 -3.41 -16.01
C GLY A 140 0.20 -3.95 -16.87
N ILE A 141 1.26 -4.50 -16.26
CA ILE A 141 2.37 -5.10 -16.99
C ILE A 141 1.92 -6.31 -17.83
N THR A 142 2.58 -6.52 -18.96
CA THR A 142 2.37 -7.68 -19.83
C THR A 142 3.67 -8.43 -20.05
N GLU A 143 3.61 -9.73 -20.34
CA GLU A 143 4.80 -10.52 -20.69
C GLU A 143 5.52 -9.91 -21.90
N ALA A 144 4.78 -9.45 -22.91
CA ALA A 144 5.35 -8.79 -24.09
C ALA A 144 6.18 -7.55 -23.71
N ARG A 145 5.71 -6.74 -22.74
CA ARG A 145 6.47 -5.60 -22.23
C ARG A 145 7.70 -6.05 -21.44
N LEU A 146 7.59 -7.07 -20.59
CA LEU A 146 8.73 -7.59 -19.81
C LEU A 146 9.85 -8.15 -20.69
N GLN A 147 9.55 -8.58 -21.92
CA GLN A 147 10.60 -8.99 -22.87
C GLN A 147 11.50 -7.84 -23.33
N HIS A 148 11.04 -6.59 -23.24
CA HIS A 148 11.84 -5.42 -23.60
C HIS A 148 12.72 -4.94 -22.45
N PHE A 149 12.41 -5.31 -21.20
CA PHE A 149 13.18 -4.90 -20.04
C PHE A 149 14.62 -5.41 -20.17
N SER A 150 15.57 -4.51 -19.94
CA SER A 150 16.97 -4.85 -19.75
C SER A 150 17.20 -5.52 -18.40
N ASP A 151 18.39 -6.06 -18.18
CA ASP A 151 18.76 -6.59 -16.86
C ASP A 151 18.79 -5.50 -15.79
N ASP A 152 19.15 -4.25 -16.17
CA ASP A 152 19.10 -3.10 -15.27
C ASP A 152 17.67 -2.74 -14.88
N ASP A 153 16.72 -2.81 -15.82
CA ASP A 153 15.29 -2.62 -15.54
C ASP A 153 14.76 -3.69 -14.56
N LEU A 154 15.17 -4.95 -14.75
CA LEU A 154 14.79 -6.05 -13.85
C LEU A 154 15.42 -5.88 -12.46
N ASN A 155 16.67 -5.43 -12.39
CA ASN A 155 17.36 -5.13 -11.14
C ASN A 155 16.69 -3.96 -10.39
N GLU A 156 16.25 -2.93 -11.11
CA GLU A 156 15.51 -1.80 -10.54
C GLU A 156 14.17 -2.26 -9.94
N VAL A 157 13.41 -3.07 -10.68
CA VAL A 157 12.16 -3.68 -10.20
C VAL A 157 12.40 -4.50 -8.93
N TYR A 158 13.41 -5.38 -8.93
CA TYR A 158 13.75 -6.19 -7.77
C TYR A 158 14.13 -5.32 -6.56
N GLY A 159 15.05 -4.38 -6.77
CA GLY A 159 15.58 -3.51 -5.73
C GLY A 159 14.48 -2.69 -5.06
N LEU A 160 13.62 -2.05 -5.86
CA LEU A 160 12.51 -1.26 -5.33
C LEU A 160 11.41 -2.12 -4.70
N PHE A 161 11.23 -3.36 -5.13
CA PHE A 161 10.28 -4.27 -4.49
C PHE A 161 10.74 -4.64 -3.08
N VAL A 162 12.02 -4.97 -2.92
CA VAL A 162 12.62 -5.25 -1.60
C VAL A 162 12.58 -4.00 -0.71
N VAL A 163 12.96 -2.84 -1.24
CA VAL A 163 12.86 -1.56 -0.50
C VAL A 163 11.42 -1.29 -0.07
N GLY A 164 10.44 -1.47 -0.96
CA GLY A 164 9.03 -1.28 -0.65
C GLY A 164 8.52 -2.20 0.47
N LEU A 165 8.96 -3.46 0.51
CA LEU A 165 8.65 -4.38 1.60
C LEU A 165 9.24 -3.92 2.94
N ASP A 166 10.47 -3.40 2.94
CA ASP A 166 11.11 -2.90 4.16
C ASP A 166 10.46 -1.60 4.65
N VAL A 167 10.11 -0.69 3.73
CA VAL A 167 9.36 0.53 4.05
C VAL A 167 7.98 0.20 4.63
N ARG A 168 7.28 -0.78 4.04
CA ARG A 168 6.01 -1.27 4.60
C ARG A 168 6.18 -1.77 6.03
N LYS A 169 7.19 -2.61 6.30
CA LYS A 169 7.47 -3.12 7.65
C LYS A 169 7.77 -1.97 8.63
N ALA A 170 8.47 -0.94 8.17
CA ALA A 170 8.72 0.26 8.97
C ALA A 170 7.38 0.94 9.36
N PHE A 171 6.48 1.19 8.40
CA PHE A 171 5.17 1.75 8.71
C PHE A 171 4.34 0.82 9.62
N ASP A 172 4.29 -0.48 9.35
CA ASP A 172 3.62 -1.47 10.21
C ASP A 172 4.09 -1.38 11.67
N ARG A 173 5.40 -1.19 11.88
CA ARG A 173 6.02 -1.06 13.20
C ARG A 173 5.61 0.22 13.93
N PHE A 174 5.50 1.34 13.22
CA PHE A 174 5.39 2.67 13.82
C PHE A 174 3.99 3.30 13.75
N ARG A 175 3.13 2.88 12.83
CA ARG A 175 1.87 3.59 12.50
C ARG A 175 0.90 3.81 13.65
N LYS A 176 0.96 2.98 14.69
CA LYS A 176 0.11 3.11 15.90
C LYS A 176 0.75 3.96 17.00
N ALA A 177 2.03 4.30 16.88
CA ALA A 177 2.79 4.96 17.93
C ALA A 177 2.64 6.49 17.87
N ASP A 178 2.50 7.07 16.68
CA ASP A 178 2.30 8.51 16.48
C ASP A 178 1.48 8.77 15.20
N PRO A 179 0.51 9.72 15.21
CA PRO A 179 -0.28 10.06 14.01
C PRO A 179 0.54 10.53 12.80
N MET A 180 1.76 11.04 13.00
CA MET A 180 2.65 11.46 11.92
C MET A 180 3.03 10.31 10.99
N PHE A 181 3.08 9.07 11.48
CA PHE A 181 3.40 7.91 10.66
C PHE A 181 2.27 7.60 9.67
N ALA A 182 1.01 7.62 10.10
CA ALA A 182 -0.13 7.46 9.20
C ALA A 182 -0.16 8.59 8.15
N ALA A 183 0.07 9.84 8.58
CA ALA A 183 0.12 10.98 7.68
C ALA A 183 1.32 10.96 6.71
N ALA A 184 2.39 10.22 7.02
CA ALA A 184 3.51 9.94 6.12
C ALA A 184 3.19 8.83 5.11
N GLU A 185 2.41 7.81 5.52
CA GLU A 185 1.92 6.73 4.65
C GLU A 185 0.99 7.31 3.56
N ASP A 186 0.12 8.28 3.92
CA ASP A 186 -0.69 9.03 2.95
C ASP A 186 0.17 9.77 1.90
N ASP A 187 1.27 10.41 2.34
CA ASP A 187 2.18 11.10 1.43
C ASP A 187 2.99 10.13 0.56
N TRP A 188 3.31 8.94 1.07
CA TRP A 188 3.94 7.88 0.29
C TRP A 188 3.04 7.48 -0.87
N ALA A 189 1.77 7.19 -0.60
CA ALA A 189 0.77 6.88 -1.63
C ALA A 189 0.60 8.04 -2.63
N ALA A 190 0.53 9.28 -2.12
CA ALA A 190 0.41 10.47 -2.95
C ALA A 190 1.62 10.68 -3.87
N ALA A 191 2.85 10.39 -3.42
CA ALA A 191 4.05 10.51 -4.24
C ALA A 191 3.98 9.61 -5.47
N VAL A 192 3.58 8.35 -5.27
CA VAL A 192 3.42 7.38 -6.37
C VAL A 192 2.29 7.78 -7.30
N ALA A 193 1.11 8.08 -6.75
CA ALA A 193 -0.07 8.44 -7.55
C ALA A 193 0.18 9.67 -8.44
N ASN A 194 0.91 10.67 -7.95
CA ASN A 194 1.26 11.84 -8.76
C ASN A 194 2.28 11.54 -9.87
N MET A 195 3.08 10.48 -9.76
CA MET A 195 4.02 10.07 -10.82
C MET A 195 3.40 9.13 -11.85
N THR A 196 2.44 8.31 -11.45
CA THR A 196 1.88 7.22 -12.26
C THR A 196 0.52 7.54 -12.86
N SER A 197 -0.06 8.71 -12.55
CA SER A 197 -1.33 9.15 -13.13
C SER A 197 -1.19 9.44 -14.64
N GLN A 198 -2.32 9.50 -15.34
CA GLN A 198 -2.35 9.85 -16.77
C GLN A 198 -1.78 11.23 -17.09
N SER A 199 -1.80 12.15 -16.11
CA SER A 199 -1.19 13.47 -16.20
C SER A 199 -0.30 13.67 -14.99
N PRO A 200 0.95 13.18 -15.05
CA PRO A 200 1.83 13.22 -13.89
C PRO A 200 2.11 14.65 -13.40
N ASN A 201 2.13 14.80 -12.09
CA ASN A 201 2.44 16.06 -11.41
C ASN A 201 3.73 15.92 -10.63
N TRP A 202 4.85 16.14 -11.31
CA TRP A 202 6.20 15.98 -10.76
C TRP A 202 6.45 16.84 -9.53
N GLY A 203 5.90 18.05 -9.51
CA GLY A 203 6.00 18.96 -8.37
C GLY A 203 5.31 18.41 -7.12
N HIS A 204 4.09 17.90 -7.25
CA HIS A 204 3.37 17.27 -6.15
C HIS A 204 4.03 15.96 -5.70
N ALA A 205 4.56 15.15 -6.63
CA ALA A 205 5.29 13.94 -6.28
C ALA A 205 6.54 14.22 -5.42
N ARG A 206 7.32 15.25 -5.78
CA ARG A 206 8.48 15.70 -4.98
C ARG A 206 8.05 16.21 -3.60
N TRP A 207 7.01 17.04 -3.57
CA TRP A 207 6.48 17.57 -2.32
C TRP A 207 5.99 16.45 -1.39
N ALA A 208 5.27 15.47 -1.92
CA ALA A 208 4.82 14.32 -1.17
C ALA A 208 5.99 13.47 -0.65
N SER A 209 7.04 13.25 -1.47
CA SER A 209 8.26 12.54 -1.03
C SER A 209 8.98 13.26 0.13
N LEU A 210 9.03 14.59 0.08
CA LEU A 210 9.50 15.42 1.19
C LEU A 210 8.61 15.25 2.43
N GLN A 211 7.30 15.33 2.27
CA GLN A 211 6.38 15.29 3.41
C GLN A 211 6.33 13.92 4.08
N MET A 212 6.38 12.83 3.31
CA MET A 212 6.58 11.47 3.80
C MET A 212 7.80 11.40 4.71
N THR A 213 8.95 11.86 4.20
CA THR A 213 10.23 11.82 4.93
C THR A 213 10.19 12.70 6.19
N GLU A 214 9.68 13.93 6.07
CA GLU A 214 9.56 14.90 7.16
C GLU A 214 8.71 14.36 8.31
N LYS A 215 7.51 13.87 7.99
CA LYS A 215 6.55 13.37 8.99
C LYS A 215 7.06 12.08 9.63
N PHE A 216 7.66 11.17 8.85
CA PHE A 216 8.26 9.96 9.42
C PHE A 216 9.36 10.29 10.43
N MET A 217 10.29 11.20 10.08
CA MET A 217 11.33 11.65 11.02
C MET A 217 10.75 12.37 12.25
N LYS A 218 9.73 13.21 12.08
CA LYS A 218 9.06 13.87 13.20
C LYS A 218 8.39 12.88 14.15
N GLY A 219 7.72 11.86 13.61
CA GLY A 219 7.17 10.75 14.40
C GLY A 219 8.26 10.05 15.21
N LEU A 220 9.41 9.76 14.60
CA LEU A 220 10.55 9.17 15.31
C LEU A 220 11.11 10.08 16.40
N ILE A 221 11.26 11.39 16.15
CA ILE A 221 11.73 12.34 17.16
C ILE A 221 10.78 12.35 18.37
N THR A 222 9.47 12.39 18.13
CA THR A 222 8.47 12.30 19.21
C THR A 222 8.62 11.02 20.00
N LEU A 223 8.77 9.89 19.30
CA LEU A 223 8.81 8.55 19.88
C LEU A 223 10.06 8.30 20.72
N VAL A 224 11.22 8.75 20.23
CA VAL A 224 12.50 8.66 20.94
C VAL A 224 12.48 9.55 22.18
N GLY A 225 11.89 10.74 22.09
CA GLY A 225 11.66 11.63 23.23
C GLY A 225 12.90 12.36 23.75
N ASP A 226 14.05 12.23 23.09
CA ASP A 226 15.31 12.86 23.52
C ASP A 226 15.36 14.37 23.26
N VAL A 227 14.60 14.86 22.27
CA VAL A 227 14.55 16.28 21.90
C VAL A 227 13.14 16.72 21.53
N PRO A 228 12.74 17.97 21.81
CA PRO A 228 11.44 18.48 21.38
C PRO A 228 11.36 18.59 19.85
N VAL A 229 10.21 18.20 19.29
CA VAL A 229 9.95 18.35 17.85
C VAL A 229 9.95 19.82 17.48
N LYS A 230 10.94 20.24 16.71
CA LYS A 230 11.03 21.61 16.19
C LYS A 230 10.06 21.80 15.02
N ARG A 231 9.48 23.00 14.91
CA ARG A 231 8.73 23.44 13.71
C ARG A 231 9.67 23.82 12.58
N VAL A 232 10.43 22.84 12.10
CA VAL A 232 11.31 22.96 10.93
C VAL A 232 10.83 22.01 9.83
N HIS A 233 11.06 22.42 8.59
CA HIS A 233 10.77 21.64 7.37
C HIS A 233 12.06 21.25 6.62
N ASP A 234 13.20 21.53 7.25
CA ASP A 234 14.51 21.17 6.73
C ASP A 234 14.84 19.75 7.16
N LEU A 235 14.99 18.84 6.19
CA LEU A 235 15.21 17.43 6.46
C LEU A 235 16.57 17.19 7.13
N THR A 236 17.59 17.99 6.79
CA THR A 236 18.92 17.88 7.41
C THR A 236 18.87 18.20 8.90
N ALA A 237 18.15 19.26 9.28
CA ALA A 237 17.95 19.64 10.68
C ALA A 237 17.16 18.58 11.46
N LEU A 238 16.19 17.91 10.82
CA LEU A 238 15.47 16.79 11.43
C LEU A 238 16.36 15.55 11.60
N HIS A 239 17.19 15.23 10.60
CA HIS A 239 18.17 14.14 10.70
C HIS A 239 19.21 14.41 11.78
N ASP A 240 19.74 15.63 11.87
CA ASP A 240 20.67 16.02 12.93
C ASP A 240 20.01 15.94 14.33
N ALA A 241 18.70 16.17 14.43
CA ALA A 241 17.95 15.98 15.68
C ALA A 241 17.79 14.50 16.07
N LEU A 242 17.81 13.59 15.09
CA LEU A 242 17.81 12.14 15.31
C LEU A 242 19.21 11.56 15.58
N ALA A 243 20.27 12.38 15.58
CA ALA A 243 21.66 11.91 15.55
C ALA A 243 22.06 10.94 16.69
N PHE A 244 21.41 11.00 17.86
CA PHE A 244 21.67 10.04 18.94
C PHE A 244 21.09 8.64 18.62
N SER A 245 19.86 8.59 18.10
CA SER A 245 19.15 7.34 17.76
C SER A 245 19.49 6.80 16.37
N ALA A 246 19.95 7.66 15.47
CA ALA A 246 20.41 7.34 14.12
C ALA A 246 21.95 7.35 14.03
N ALA A 247 22.65 7.18 15.15
CA ALA A 247 24.11 7.27 15.22
C ALA A 247 24.76 6.33 14.18
N GLY A 248 25.61 6.91 13.32
CA GLY A 248 26.30 6.19 12.24
C GLY A 248 25.55 6.16 10.89
N MET A 249 24.32 6.66 10.80
CA MET A 249 23.55 6.71 9.55
C MET A 249 23.77 8.05 8.82
N ASN A 250 24.65 8.08 7.80
CA ASN A 250 24.82 9.27 6.95
C ASN A 250 23.79 9.30 5.81
N LEU A 251 22.66 9.97 6.05
CA LEU A 251 21.56 10.08 5.10
C LEU A 251 21.58 11.39 4.30
N LYS A 252 22.52 12.31 4.55
CA LYS A 252 22.47 13.69 4.02
C LYS A 252 22.44 13.77 2.49
N HIS A 253 23.08 12.83 1.80
CA HIS A 253 23.02 12.75 0.34
C HIS A 253 21.59 12.45 -0.16
N LEU A 254 20.89 11.49 0.45
CA LEU A 254 19.49 11.18 0.14
C LEU A 254 18.59 12.37 0.48
N LEU A 255 18.81 13.03 1.63
CA LEU A 255 18.01 14.19 2.03
C LEU A 255 18.13 15.34 1.03
N ALA A 256 19.29 15.52 0.41
CA ALA A 256 19.49 16.53 -0.63
C ALA A 256 18.66 16.25 -1.88
N ASP A 257 18.51 14.97 -2.27
CA ASP A 257 17.68 14.57 -3.41
C ASP A 257 16.17 14.74 -3.13
N ILE A 258 15.77 14.68 -1.86
CA ILE A 258 14.37 14.85 -1.42
C ILE A 258 14.01 16.32 -1.23
N GLN A 259 14.93 17.12 -0.67
CA GLN A 259 14.64 18.48 -0.21
C GLN A 259 14.14 19.35 -1.37
N CYS A 260 12.96 19.95 -1.16
CA CYS A 260 12.38 20.93 -2.08
C CYS A 260 11.61 22.01 -1.32
N GLY A 261 11.36 23.14 -2.00
CA GLY A 261 10.55 24.23 -1.48
C GLY A 261 9.06 24.06 -1.82
N ALA A 262 8.18 24.64 -1.01
CA ALA A 262 6.73 24.59 -1.19
C ALA A 262 6.23 25.02 -2.59
N GLY A 263 7.01 25.83 -3.31
CA GLY A 263 6.70 26.34 -4.64
C GLY A 263 6.57 25.27 -5.73
N VAL A 264 7.19 24.09 -5.56
CA VAL A 264 7.12 23.00 -6.55
C VAL A 264 5.68 22.54 -6.81
N ARG A 265 4.79 22.67 -5.83
CA ARG A 265 3.36 22.34 -5.96
C ARG A 265 2.64 23.21 -6.98
N TYR A 266 3.05 24.45 -7.13
CA TYR A 266 2.37 25.44 -7.96
C TYR A 266 2.96 25.53 -9.37
N ASN A 267 3.82 24.58 -9.76
CA ASN A 267 4.60 24.65 -11.00
C ASN A 267 5.33 25.99 -11.13
N ASP A 268 5.88 26.49 -10.03
CA ASP A 268 6.64 27.74 -10.02
C ASP A 268 7.75 27.68 -11.08
N PRO A 269 7.76 28.58 -12.09
CA PRO A 269 8.78 28.59 -13.13
C PRO A 269 10.21 28.73 -12.60
N LYS A 270 10.38 29.24 -11.37
CA LYS A 270 11.68 29.35 -10.69
C LYS A 270 12.10 28.06 -9.98
N MET A 271 11.19 27.12 -9.80
CA MET A 271 11.42 25.82 -9.17
C MET A 271 10.78 24.70 -10.02
N PRO A 272 11.16 24.55 -11.30
CA PRO A 272 10.61 23.51 -12.14
C PRO A 272 10.92 22.14 -11.54
N SER A 273 9.97 21.22 -11.70
CA SER A 273 10.13 19.82 -11.28
C SER A 273 10.05 18.91 -12.48
N THR A 274 11.11 18.13 -12.69
CA THR A 274 11.19 17.16 -13.78
C THR A 274 10.79 15.77 -13.31
N ARG A 275 10.50 14.89 -14.27
CA ARG A 275 10.29 13.46 -14.03
C ARG A 275 11.44 12.83 -13.25
N GLN A 276 12.68 13.11 -13.64
CA GLN A 276 13.88 12.57 -13.00
C GLN A 276 14.02 13.05 -11.56
N GLN A 277 13.74 14.33 -11.29
CA GLN A 277 13.78 14.88 -9.93
C GLN A 277 12.69 14.28 -9.03
N ALA A 278 11.48 14.05 -9.56
CA ALA A 278 10.41 13.38 -8.83
C ALA A 278 10.75 11.94 -8.49
N TYR A 279 11.29 11.19 -9.47
CA TYR A 279 11.70 9.82 -9.26
C TYR A 279 12.85 9.69 -8.25
N ALA A 280 13.90 10.52 -8.38
CA ALA A 280 15.01 10.54 -7.45
C ALA A 280 14.56 10.88 -6.01
N ALA A 281 13.70 11.89 -5.84
CA ALA A 281 13.13 12.23 -4.53
C ALA A 281 12.32 11.07 -3.93
N HIS A 282 11.54 10.36 -4.75
CA HIS A 282 10.78 9.19 -4.31
C HIS A 282 11.70 8.06 -3.86
N GLN A 283 12.67 7.66 -4.69
CA GLN A 283 13.63 6.61 -4.34
C GLN A 283 14.39 6.95 -3.06
N ALA A 284 14.90 8.18 -2.97
CA ALA A 284 15.63 8.64 -1.79
C ALA A 284 14.74 8.63 -0.53
N SER A 285 13.47 9.05 -0.63
CA SER A 285 12.53 9.02 0.51
C SER A 285 12.29 7.59 1.02
N LEU A 286 12.13 6.62 0.11
CA LEU A 286 11.98 5.22 0.47
C LEU A 286 13.24 4.67 1.16
N LEU A 287 14.42 4.98 0.65
CA LEU A 287 15.69 4.55 1.24
C LEU A 287 15.90 5.16 2.63
N VAL A 288 15.54 6.43 2.84
CA VAL A 288 15.58 7.07 4.16
C VAL A 288 14.63 6.36 5.13
N VAL A 289 13.38 6.14 4.75
CA VAL A 289 12.41 5.44 5.60
C VAL A 289 12.84 4.00 5.89
N ARG A 290 13.40 3.30 4.90
CA ARG A 290 13.96 1.95 5.08
C ARG A 290 15.03 1.93 6.17
N VAL A 291 16.02 2.82 6.08
CA VAL A 291 17.13 2.88 7.04
C VAL A 291 16.63 3.29 8.43
N LEU A 292 15.74 4.29 8.50
CA LEU A 292 15.18 4.75 9.77
C LEU A 292 14.18 3.75 10.38
N GLY A 293 13.62 2.85 9.57
CA GLY A 293 12.71 1.78 10.00
C GLY A 293 13.33 0.84 11.05
N ASP A 294 14.65 0.71 11.05
CA ASP A 294 15.41 -0.15 11.95
C ASP A 294 15.81 0.53 13.26
N VAL A 295 15.53 1.84 13.42
CA VAL A 295 15.84 2.59 14.64
C VAL A 295 15.22 1.89 15.86
N GLN A 296 16.04 1.67 16.88
CA GLN A 296 15.62 1.08 18.14
C GLN A 296 15.09 2.19 19.06
N TYR A 297 13.98 1.93 19.73
CA TYR A 297 13.42 2.83 20.73
C TYR A 297 12.86 1.99 21.88
N SER A 298 12.98 2.47 23.11
CA SER A 298 12.31 1.83 24.25
C SER A 298 10.82 2.11 24.16
N GLN A 299 9.99 1.07 24.06
CA GLN A 299 8.56 1.20 24.34
C GLN A 299 8.37 1.40 25.85
N ASN A 300 8.63 2.61 26.34
CA ASN A 300 8.26 3.02 27.68
C ASN A 300 7.02 3.91 27.59
N ARG A 301 5.84 3.28 27.54
CA ARG A 301 4.61 3.64 28.27
C ARG A 301 3.42 2.81 27.79
#